data_AF-A0A2V8JNX5-F1
#
_entry.id   AF-A0A2V8JNX5-F1
#
_cell.length_a   1.000
_cell.length_b   1.000
_cell.length_c   1.000
_cell.angle_alpha   90.00
_cell.angle_beta   90.00
_cell.angle_gamma   90.00
#
_symmetry.space_group_name_H-M   'P 1'
#
loop_
_entity.id
_entity.type
_entity.pdbx_description
1 polymer ?
#
loop_
_entity_poly.entity_id
_entity_poly.type
_entity_poly.pdbx_seq_one_letter_code
_entity_poly.pdbx_strand_id
1 'polypeptide(L)'
;MSTLSRREVMKFGGIALIGVWGQNFSAEPVRGPQGGPSKPILFLPPADSTDPAIHSKTENMFWAQVMMEHANFFATLMPGAGLTTERAQAENFQRSFQDHFGRSKSAALDRNNYAAFNRSTIELIKPFIEYKQRMLEAQNSGKIRTLVFSLFFDHTIREARRATSRLEKVAGGDASMGYGEVVDFWSAIMSDHSELVAHLLDPQEQELISQALDSSAVFQGFNLGNHARPLPGGEILLATEELLDFVTMVDEGVEAGKIKSIIYPVLAAHLHRETLKFLDELKRTGNKT
;
A
#
# COMPACT_ATOMS: atom_id res chain seq x y z
N MET A 1 -29.78 36.87 -1.65
CA MET A 1 -30.85 36.00 -1.14
C MET A 1 -31.21 35.00 -2.23
N SER A 2 -31.35 33.75 -1.81
CA SER A 2 -31.01 32.51 -2.52
C SER A 2 -31.93 32.08 -3.67
N THR A 3 -31.32 31.45 -4.67
CA THR A 3 -31.94 30.77 -5.81
C THR A 3 -32.06 29.25 -5.60
N LEU A 4 -33.24 28.71 -5.95
CA LEU A 4 -33.53 27.42 -6.64
C LEU A 4 -33.67 26.06 -5.88
N SER A 5 -34.94 25.72 -5.60
CA SER A 5 -35.79 24.57 -6.06
C SER A 5 -35.26 23.22 -6.62
N ARG A 6 -35.72 22.13 -5.95
CA ARG A 6 -36.32 20.80 -6.37
C ARG A 6 -35.94 20.06 -7.67
N ARG A 7 -35.63 18.75 -7.52
CA ARG A 7 -36.08 17.53 -8.29
C ARG A 7 -35.39 16.30 -7.65
N GLU A 8 -36.02 15.34 -6.98
CA GLU A 8 -36.92 14.24 -7.37
C GLU A 8 -36.45 13.26 -8.48
N VAL A 9 -36.27 12.00 -8.05
CA VAL A 9 -36.68 10.70 -8.66
C VAL A 9 -35.78 10.05 -9.73
N MET A 10 -35.26 8.84 -9.40
CA MET A 10 -35.51 7.58 -10.13
C MET A 10 -35.07 6.35 -9.31
N LYS A 11 -36.01 5.43 -9.07
CA LYS A 11 -35.85 4.04 -8.59
C LYS A 11 -35.91 3.08 -9.78
N PHE A 12 -35.52 1.83 -9.53
CA PHE A 12 -35.74 0.52 -10.21
C PHE A 12 -34.37 -0.12 -10.50
N GLY A 13 -34.02 -1.33 -10.09
CA GLY A 13 -34.78 -2.51 -9.66
C GLY A 13 -34.22 -3.71 -10.43
N GLY A 14 -33.90 -4.83 -9.76
CA GLY A 14 -33.55 -6.06 -10.49
C GLY A 14 -32.69 -7.06 -9.71
N ILE A 15 -33.34 -7.97 -9.01
CA ILE A 15 -32.77 -9.26 -8.58
C ILE A 15 -32.73 -10.18 -9.80
N ALA A 16 -31.61 -10.87 -10.02
CA ALA A 16 -31.57 -12.10 -10.80
C ALA A 16 -30.52 -13.07 -10.22
N LEU A 17 -31.01 -14.16 -9.63
CA LEU A 17 -30.28 -15.40 -9.38
C LEU A 17 -30.51 -16.36 -10.56
N ILE A 18 -29.46 -17.11 -10.92
CA ILE A 18 -29.30 -18.39 -11.68
C ILE A 18 -27.92 -18.25 -12.34
N GLY A 19 -26.88 -19.06 -12.14
CA GLY A 19 -26.76 -20.46 -11.76
C GLY A 19 -26.03 -21.21 -12.90
N VAL A 20 -24.88 -21.82 -12.58
CA VAL A 20 -24.18 -22.97 -13.22
C VAL A 20 -22.67 -22.75 -13.46
N TRP A 21 -21.94 -23.79 -13.05
CA TRP A 21 -20.51 -23.94 -12.84
C TRP A 21 -19.62 -23.91 -14.09
N GLY A 22 -18.42 -23.34 -13.92
CA GLY A 22 -17.24 -23.57 -14.76
C GLY A 22 -16.00 -23.09 -14.00
N GLN A 23 -15.17 -24.02 -13.54
CA GLN A 23 -13.98 -23.72 -12.74
C GLN A 23 -12.87 -23.08 -13.58
N ASN A 24 -12.37 -21.93 -13.12
CA ASN A 24 -11.01 -21.43 -13.33
C ASN A 24 -10.73 -20.42 -12.19
N PHE A 25 -10.05 -20.87 -11.14
CA PHE A 25 -9.65 -20.01 -10.02
C PHE A 25 -8.55 -19.05 -10.48
N SER A 26 -8.94 -17.82 -10.79
CA SER A 26 -8.03 -16.73 -11.14
C SER A 26 -8.15 -15.62 -10.10
N ALA A 27 -7.01 -15.05 -9.67
CA ALA A 27 -7.00 -13.85 -8.85
C ALA A 27 -7.65 -12.71 -9.64
N GLU A 28 -8.54 -11.95 -9.00
CA GLU A 28 -9.27 -10.89 -9.71
C GLU A 28 -8.43 -9.61 -9.78
N PRO A 29 -8.24 -9.03 -10.98
CA PRO A 29 -7.60 -7.74 -11.14
C PRO A 29 -8.54 -6.63 -10.65
N VAL A 30 -8.15 -5.85 -9.63
CA VAL A 30 -8.87 -4.63 -9.27
C VAL A 30 -8.38 -3.48 -10.17
N ARG A 31 -9.30 -2.91 -10.97
CA ARG A 31 -9.05 -1.71 -11.77
C ARG A 31 -9.55 -0.48 -11.01
N GLY A 32 -8.68 0.52 -10.82
CA GLY A 32 -9.12 1.88 -10.50
C GLY A 32 -9.85 2.54 -11.68
N PRO A 33 -10.43 3.74 -11.50
CA PRO A 33 -11.12 4.47 -12.57
C PRO A 33 -10.17 4.70 -13.77
N GLN A 34 -10.72 4.65 -14.98
CA GLN A 34 -9.93 4.63 -16.21
C GLN A 34 -9.36 6.00 -16.58
N GLY A 35 -8.02 6.09 -16.66
CA GLY A 35 -7.29 7.15 -17.34
C GLY A 35 -5.77 6.97 -17.21
N GLY A 36 -5.05 6.76 -18.32
CA GLY A 36 -3.57 6.72 -18.36
C GLY A 36 -2.93 5.32 -18.39
N PRO A 37 -1.66 5.20 -18.84
CA PRO A 37 -1.01 3.95 -19.23
C PRO A 37 -1.03 2.92 -18.10
N SER A 38 -1.80 1.85 -18.32
CA SER A 38 -1.96 0.65 -17.49
C SER A 38 -1.42 0.76 -16.05
N LYS A 39 -2.20 1.40 -15.15
CA LYS A 39 -1.96 1.33 -13.70
C LYS A 39 -1.67 -0.13 -13.31
N PRO A 40 -0.61 -0.41 -12.53
CA PRO A 40 -0.27 -1.78 -12.14
C PRO A 40 -1.49 -2.41 -11.47
N ILE A 41 -1.94 -3.53 -12.02
CA ILE A 41 -3.07 -4.29 -11.49
C ILE A 41 -2.70 -4.77 -10.09
N LEU A 42 -3.45 -4.35 -9.07
CA LEU A 42 -3.39 -4.96 -7.76
C LEU A 42 -4.08 -6.33 -7.86
N PHE A 43 -3.34 -7.39 -7.52
CA PHE A 43 -3.86 -8.74 -7.48
C PHE A 43 -4.23 -9.10 -6.04
N LEU A 44 -5.53 -9.23 -5.79
CA LEU A 44 -6.05 -9.62 -4.49
C LEU A 44 -6.55 -11.07 -4.54
N PRO A 45 -6.53 -11.79 -3.40
CA PRO A 45 -7.21 -13.08 -3.32
C PRO A 45 -8.72 -12.88 -3.55
N PRO A 46 -9.47 -13.91 -4.00
CA PRO A 46 -10.93 -13.87 -3.92
C PRO A 46 -11.40 -13.50 -2.49
N ALA A 47 -12.51 -12.77 -2.37
CA ALA A 47 -12.94 -12.17 -1.10
C ALA A 47 -13.13 -13.19 0.03
N ASP A 48 -13.58 -14.40 -0.30
CA ASP A 48 -13.85 -15.53 0.59
C ASP A 48 -12.72 -16.57 0.64
N SER A 49 -11.63 -16.36 -0.09
CA SER A 49 -10.51 -17.30 -0.12
C SER A 49 -9.80 -17.39 1.23
N THR A 50 -9.65 -18.61 1.72
CA THR A 50 -8.79 -18.95 2.87
C THR A 50 -7.59 -19.80 2.46
N ASP A 51 -7.38 -20.04 1.16
CA ASP A 51 -6.31 -20.90 0.66
C ASP A 51 -4.93 -20.23 0.83
N PRO A 52 -4.03 -20.78 1.66
CA PRO A 52 -2.70 -20.21 1.88
C PRO A 52 -1.88 -20.08 0.60
N ALA A 53 -2.06 -20.96 -0.40
CA ALA A 53 -1.32 -20.87 -1.65
C ALA A 53 -1.74 -19.65 -2.49
N ILE A 54 -3.05 -19.35 -2.52
CA ILE A 54 -3.59 -18.15 -3.18
C ILE A 54 -3.10 -16.89 -2.48
N HIS A 55 -3.22 -16.84 -1.15
CA HIS A 55 -2.73 -15.72 -0.35
C HIS A 55 -1.22 -15.53 -0.52
N SER A 56 -0.44 -16.62 -0.48
CA SER A 56 0.99 -16.59 -0.77
C SER A 56 1.27 -15.90 -2.10
N LYS A 57 0.57 -16.28 -3.18
CA LYS A 57 0.82 -15.68 -4.49
C LYS A 57 0.59 -14.17 -4.47
N THR A 58 -0.55 -13.73 -3.93
CA THR A 58 -0.92 -12.31 -3.92
C THR A 58 -0.04 -11.48 -2.99
N GLU A 59 0.31 -11.99 -1.81
CA GLU A 59 1.23 -11.33 -0.87
C GLU A 59 2.63 -11.18 -1.49
N ASN A 60 3.15 -12.22 -2.15
CA ASN A 60 4.45 -12.15 -2.80
C ASN A 60 4.47 -11.17 -3.98
N MET A 61 3.39 -11.11 -4.77
CA MET A 61 3.28 -10.14 -5.85
C MET A 61 3.25 -8.71 -5.30
N PHE A 62 2.39 -8.46 -4.30
CA PHE A 62 2.24 -7.15 -3.68
C PHE A 62 3.55 -6.68 -3.02
N TRP A 63 4.10 -7.45 -2.08
CA TRP A 63 5.27 -7.02 -1.32
C TRP A 63 6.55 -6.99 -2.17
N ALA A 64 6.72 -7.86 -3.16
CA ALA A 64 7.87 -7.75 -4.08
C ALA A 64 7.82 -6.45 -4.88
N GLN A 65 6.62 -6.05 -5.35
CA GLN A 65 6.44 -4.77 -6.04
C GLN A 65 6.69 -3.58 -5.11
N VAL A 66 6.10 -3.58 -3.91
CA VAL A 66 6.31 -2.53 -2.90
C VAL A 66 7.81 -2.37 -2.57
N MET A 67 8.54 -3.47 -2.34
CA MET A 67 9.97 -3.41 -2.04
C MET A 67 10.82 -2.98 -3.24
N MET A 68 10.44 -3.37 -4.46
CA MET A 68 11.07 -2.86 -5.69
C MET A 68 10.91 -1.35 -5.81
N GLU A 69 9.72 -0.82 -5.53
CA GLU A 69 9.41 0.60 -5.61
C GLU A 69 10.13 1.39 -4.51
N HIS A 70 10.19 0.89 -3.28
CA HIS A 70 11.02 1.47 -2.20
C HIS A 70 12.48 1.63 -2.63
N ALA A 71 13.05 0.58 -3.22
CA ALA A 71 14.43 0.62 -3.69
C ALA A 71 14.61 1.69 -4.80
N ASN A 72 13.64 1.80 -5.71
CA ASN A 72 13.63 2.86 -6.73
C ASN A 72 13.52 4.27 -6.12
N PHE A 73 12.68 4.47 -5.10
CA PHE A 73 12.54 5.75 -4.42
C PHE A 73 13.85 6.16 -3.74
N PHE A 74 14.50 5.25 -3.02
CA PHE A 74 15.80 5.55 -2.41
C PHE A 74 16.87 5.88 -3.46
N ALA A 75 16.93 5.13 -4.56
CA ALA A 75 17.88 5.43 -5.63
C ALA A 75 17.66 6.84 -6.21
N THR A 76 16.40 7.21 -6.44
CA THR A 76 16.02 8.50 -7.03
C THR A 76 16.26 9.67 -6.06
N LEU A 77 15.99 9.47 -4.77
CA LEU A 77 16.07 10.50 -3.71
C LEU A 77 17.46 10.60 -3.06
N MET A 78 18.47 9.93 -3.61
CA MET A 78 19.87 10.02 -3.19
C MET A 78 20.75 10.63 -4.30
N PRO A 79 20.51 11.88 -4.75
CA PRO A 79 21.26 12.49 -5.84
C PRO A 79 22.71 12.87 -5.47
N GLY A 80 23.55 13.12 -6.47
CA GLY A 80 24.90 13.65 -6.28
C GLY A 80 26.00 12.59 -6.06
N ALA A 81 27.26 12.96 -6.29
CA ALA A 81 28.37 12.00 -6.29
C ALA A 81 28.66 11.38 -4.91
N GLY A 82 28.37 12.11 -3.82
CA GLY A 82 28.62 11.67 -2.45
C GLY A 82 27.72 10.53 -1.96
N LEU A 83 26.63 10.21 -2.68
CA LEU A 83 25.69 9.13 -2.34
C LEU A 83 25.74 7.96 -3.33
N THR A 84 26.79 7.89 -4.16
CA THR A 84 26.87 6.89 -5.24
C THR A 84 26.83 5.45 -4.71
N THR A 85 27.47 5.19 -3.57
CA THR A 85 27.53 3.86 -2.96
C THR A 85 26.18 3.43 -2.38
N GLU A 86 25.49 4.33 -1.68
CA GLU A 86 24.16 4.11 -1.10
C GLU A 86 23.11 3.93 -2.19
N ARG A 87 23.19 4.73 -3.26
CA ARG A 87 22.33 4.63 -4.44
C ARG A 87 22.54 3.31 -5.17
N ALA A 88 23.79 2.91 -5.42
CA ALA A 88 24.09 1.66 -6.11
C ALA A 88 23.57 0.43 -5.33
N GLN A 89 23.59 0.48 -4.00
CA GLN A 89 22.94 -0.54 -3.16
C GLN A 89 21.44 -0.58 -3.38
N ALA A 90 20.75 0.58 -3.37
CA ALA A 90 19.32 0.65 -3.65
C ALA A 90 18.99 0.10 -5.04
N GLU A 91 19.74 0.47 -6.07
CA GLU A 91 19.55 -0.05 -7.44
C GLU A 91 19.75 -1.58 -7.54
N ASN A 92 20.68 -2.15 -6.76
CA ASN A 92 20.84 -3.60 -6.67
C ASN A 92 19.62 -4.28 -6.05
N PHE A 93 19.06 -3.70 -4.97
CA PHE A 93 17.81 -4.20 -4.38
C PHE A 93 16.65 -4.09 -5.37
N GLN A 94 16.54 -2.95 -6.07
CA GLN A 94 15.50 -2.74 -7.08
C GLN A 94 15.53 -3.84 -8.14
N ARG A 95 16.70 -4.16 -8.71
CA ARG A 95 16.87 -5.26 -9.68
C ARG A 95 16.45 -6.61 -9.09
N SER A 96 16.90 -6.90 -7.87
CA SER A 96 16.60 -8.17 -7.19
C SER A 96 15.10 -8.35 -6.95
N PHE A 97 14.40 -7.30 -6.50
CA PHE A 97 12.95 -7.33 -6.31
C PHE A 97 12.18 -7.30 -7.62
N GLN A 98 12.69 -6.65 -8.67
CA GLN A 98 12.11 -6.70 -10.01
C GLN A 98 12.12 -8.13 -10.57
N ASP A 99 13.25 -8.83 -10.46
CA ASP A 99 13.36 -10.23 -10.87
C ASP A 99 12.42 -11.12 -10.04
N HIS A 100 12.37 -10.89 -8.73
CA HIS A 100 11.51 -11.64 -7.82
C HIS A 100 10.01 -11.39 -8.06
N PHE A 101 9.63 -10.15 -8.40
CA PHE A 101 8.28 -9.79 -8.82
C PHE A 101 7.92 -10.44 -10.16
N GLY A 102 8.87 -10.55 -11.09
CA GLY A 102 8.73 -11.35 -12.30
C GLY A 102 8.39 -12.81 -11.99
N ARG A 103 9.17 -13.43 -11.09
CA ARG A 103 8.97 -14.81 -10.64
C ARG A 103 7.63 -15.01 -9.96
N SER A 104 7.19 -14.09 -9.08
CA SER A 104 5.92 -14.21 -8.36
C SER A 104 4.71 -14.17 -9.28
N LYS A 105 4.75 -13.37 -10.37
CA LYS A 105 3.72 -13.38 -11.42
C LYS A 105 3.59 -14.74 -12.11
N SER A 106 4.72 -15.33 -12.50
CA SER A 106 4.76 -16.61 -13.23
C SER A 106 4.61 -17.84 -12.35
N ALA A 107 4.79 -17.71 -11.03
CA ALA A 107 4.77 -18.84 -10.12
C ALA A 107 3.39 -19.51 -10.09
N ALA A 108 3.39 -20.84 -10.25
CA ALA A 108 2.27 -21.71 -9.94
C ALA A 108 2.48 -22.22 -8.50
N LEU A 109 1.86 -21.53 -7.54
CA LEU A 109 1.95 -21.91 -6.14
C LEU A 109 0.85 -22.90 -5.78
N ASP A 110 1.23 -23.97 -5.08
CA ASP A 110 0.36 -24.99 -4.54
C ASP A 110 0.79 -25.35 -3.12
N ARG A 111 0.04 -26.25 -2.47
CA ARG A 111 0.28 -26.71 -1.10
C ARG A 111 1.70 -27.24 -0.82
N ASN A 112 2.43 -27.66 -1.85
CA ASN A 112 3.76 -28.27 -1.71
C ASN A 112 4.89 -27.23 -1.80
N ASN A 113 4.65 -26.06 -2.40
CA ASN A 113 5.73 -25.11 -2.72
C ASN A 113 5.53 -23.69 -2.17
N TYR A 114 4.31 -23.28 -1.77
CA TYR A 114 4.05 -21.89 -1.37
C TYR A 114 4.92 -21.44 -0.18
N ALA A 115 5.11 -22.31 0.81
CA ALA A 115 5.88 -21.99 2.02
C ALA A 115 7.38 -21.80 1.71
N ALA A 116 7.93 -22.58 0.78
CA ALA A 116 9.31 -22.39 0.31
C ALA A 116 9.45 -21.08 -0.48
N PHE A 117 8.46 -20.74 -1.30
CA PHE A 117 8.45 -19.48 -2.03
C PHE A 117 8.39 -18.27 -1.08
N ASN A 118 7.49 -18.27 -0.09
CA ASN A 118 7.41 -17.22 0.94
C ASN A 118 8.75 -17.03 1.66
N ARG A 119 9.40 -18.12 2.08
CA ARG A 119 10.72 -18.06 2.72
C ARG A 119 11.77 -17.40 1.82
N SER A 120 11.78 -17.69 0.52
CA SER A 120 12.71 -17.04 -0.40
C SER A 120 12.51 -15.52 -0.48
N THR A 121 11.27 -15.04 -0.36
CA THR A 121 10.93 -13.61 -0.32
C THR A 121 11.36 -12.98 0.98
N ILE A 122 11.13 -13.66 2.12
CA ILE A 122 11.57 -13.20 3.43
C ILE A 122 13.09 -13.03 3.47
N GLU A 123 13.85 -14.00 2.97
CA GLU A 123 15.32 -13.91 2.89
C GLU A 123 15.80 -12.79 1.98
N LEU A 124 15.04 -12.42 0.94
CA LEU A 124 15.34 -11.26 0.10
C LEU A 124 15.06 -9.93 0.83
N ILE A 125 14.02 -9.88 1.66
CA ILE A 125 13.63 -8.66 2.41
C ILE A 125 14.60 -8.36 3.56
N LYS A 126 15.11 -9.37 4.27
CA LYS A 126 16.01 -9.19 5.42
C LYS A 126 17.20 -8.24 5.18
N PRO A 127 18.06 -8.43 4.16
CA PRO A 127 19.17 -7.51 3.90
C PRO A 127 18.69 -6.10 3.48
N PHE A 128 17.48 -5.99 2.93
CA PHE A 128 16.90 -4.68 2.59
C PHE A 128 16.40 -3.93 3.83
N ILE A 129 15.86 -4.63 4.83
CA ILE A 129 15.57 -4.05 6.16
C ILE A 129 16.84 -3.49 6.78
N GLU A 130 17.93 -4.27 6.77
CA GLU A 130 19.21 -3.82 7.30
C GLU A 130 19.70 -2.57 6.56
N TYR A 131 19.59 -2.56 5.22
CA TYR A 131 19.91 -1.38 4.39
C TYR A 131 19.13 -0.15 4.83
N LYS A 132 17.81 -0.25 4.92
CA LYS A 132 16.94 0.85 5.36
C LYS A 132 17.34 1.36 6.74
N GLN A 133 17.64 0.46 7.69
CA GLN A 133 18.06 0.82 9.05
C GLN A 133 19.39 1.58 9.07
N ARG A 134 20.41 1.11 8.34
CA ARG A 134 21.69 1.82 8.27
C ARG A 134 21.53 3.20 7.64
N MET A 135 20.70 3.33 6.59
CA MET A 135 20.45 4.61 5.95
C MET A 135 19.71 5.57 6.88
N LEU A 136 18.71 5.08 7.63
CA LEU A 136 18.03 5.85 8.67
C LEU A 136 19.00 6.38 9.72
N GLU A 137 19.87 5.52 10.27
CA GLU A 137 20.87 5.91 11.26
C GLU A 137 21.85 6.96 10.71
N ALA A 138 22.30 6.78 9.46
CA ALA A 138 23.18 7.73 8.79
C ALA A 138 22.49 9.07 8.52
N GLN A 139 21.22 9.08 8.12
CA GLN A 139 20.41 10.27 7.89
C GLN A 139 20.18 11.03 9.20
N ASN A 140 19.77 10.33 10.26
CA ASN A 140 19.53 10.92 11.59
C ASN A 140 20.80 11.48 12.25
N SER A 141 21.95 10.88 11.98
CA SER A 141 23.25 11.38 12.46
C SER A 141 23.90 12.42 11.54
N GLY A 142 23.27 12.78 10.42
CA GLY A 142 23.80 13.75 9.45
C GLY A 142 25.02 13.28 8.66
N LYS A 143 25.34 11.97 8.68
CA LYS A 143 26.43 11.36 7.91
C LYS A 143 26.12 11.34 6.42
N ILE A 144 24.85 11.20 6.06
CA ILE A 144 24.34 11.39 4.71
C ILE A 144 23.32 12.52 4.68
N ARG A 145 23.15 13.15 3.52
CA ARG A 145 22.17 14.21 3.27
C ARG A 145 21.39 13.82 2.02
N THR A 146 20.33 13.05 2.21
CA THR A 146 19.46 12.59 1.13
C THR A 146 18.21 13.46 1.04
N LEU A 147 17.42 13.28 -0.01
CA LEU A 147 16.05 13.79 -0.10
C LEU A 147 15.02 12.80 0.47
N VAL A 148 15.48 11.74 1.12
CA VAL A 148 14.63 10.75 1.80
C VAL A 148 14.39 11.24 3.23
N PHE A 149 13.13 11.46 3.59
CA PHE A 149 12.77 11.79 4.97
C PHE A 149 13.12 10.63 5.92
N SER A 150 13.59 10.94 7.13
CA SER A 150 13.83 9.90 8.16
C SER A 150 12.58 9.09 8.45
N LEU A 151 11.41 9.75 8.49
CA LEU A 151 10.10 9.10 8.59
C LEU A 151 9.91 8.06 7.48
N PHE A 152 10.30 8.35 6.24
CA PHE A 152 10.12 7.45 5.12
C PHE A 152 11.02 6.19 5.20
N PHE A 153 12.24 6.32 5.73
CA PHE A 153 13.03 5.12 6.05
C PHE A 153 12.37 4.26 7.12
N ASP A 154 11.92 4.86 8.23
CA ASP A 154 11.24 4.13 9.31
C ASP A 154 9.95 3.44 8.83
N HIS A 155 9.12 4.18 8.10
CA HIS A 155 7.90 3.72 7.46
C HIS A 155 8.12 2.47 6.62
N THR A 156 9.05 2.53 5.66
CA THR A 156 9.32 1.40 4.78
C THR A 156 10.01 0.24 5.50
N ILE A 157 10.62 0.43 6.68
CA ILE A 157 11.10 -0.65 7.56
C ILE A 157 9.90 -1.36 8.20
N ARG A 158 8.91 -0.62 8.71
CA ARG A 158 7.69 -1.19 9.30
C ARG A 158 6.94 -2.05 8.30
N GLU A 159 6.77 -1.58 7.07
CA GLU A 159 6.18 -2.37 5.97
C GLU A 159 6.98 -3.63 5.66
N ALA A 160 8.30 -3.53 5.57
CA ALA A 160 9.15 -4.69 5.29
C ALA A 160 9.06 -5.73 6.42
N ARG A 161 9.01 -5.31 7.68
CA ARG A 161 8.80 -6.21 8.82
C ARG A 161 7.42 -6.86 8.78
N ARG A 162 6.38 -6.07 8.52
CA ARG A 162 5.01 -6.56 8.42
C ARG A 162 4.84 -7.56 7.26
N ALA A 163 5.47 -7.30 6.11
CA ALA A 163 5.56 -8.22 4.99
C ALA A 163 6.20 -9.56 5.39
N THR A 164 7.33 -9.52 6.11
CA THR A 164 7.97 -10.76 6.58
C THR A 164 7.07 -11.55 7.53
N SER A 165 6.46 -10.91 8.52
CA SER A 165 5.56 -11.57 9.46
C SER A 165 4.31 -12.14 8.78
N ARG A 166 3.73 -11.41 7.80
CA ARG A 166 2.61 -11.90 7.00
C ARG A 166 3.00 -13.14 6.19
N LEU A 167 4.14 -13.11 5.51
CA LEU A 167 4.63 -14.22 4.70
C LEU A 167 4.97 -15.46 5.55
N GLU A 168 5.50 -15.27 6.77
CA GLU A 168 5.76 -16.35 7.74
C GLU A 168 4.45 -17.00 8.20
N LYS A 169 3.45 -16.18 8.56
CA LYS A 169 2.13 -16.66 8.98
C LYS A 169 1.46 -17.48 7.88
N VAL A 170 1.44 -16.94 6.65
CA VAL A 170 0.88 -17.64 5.49
C VAL A 170 1.69 -18.90 5.18
N ALA A 171 3.02 -18.89 5.30
CA ALA A 171 3.87 -20.07 5.11
C ALA A 171 3.57 -21.20 6.12
N GLY A 172 3.08 -20.85 7.31
CA GLY A 172 2.57 -21.77 8.33
C GLY A 172 1.16 -22.31 8.03
N GLY A 173 0.53 -21.90 6.93
CA GLY A 173 -0.82 -22.31 6.55
C GLY A 173 -1.94 -21.44 7.12
N ASP A 174 -1.61 -20.32 7.77
CA ASP A 174 -2.60 -19.42 8.35
C ASP A 174 -2.74 -18.14 7.51
N ALA A 175 -3.82 -18.06 6.73
CA ALA A 175 -4.16 -16.89 5.92
C ALA A 175 -4.99 -15.83 6.68
N SER A 176 -5.39 -16.08 7.93
CA SER A 176 -6.27 -15.19 8.70
C SER A 176 -5.62 -13.82 8.98
N MET A 177 -6.46 -12.80 9.21
CA MET A 177 -6.05 -11.45 9.57
C MET A 177 -6.75 -11.04 10.88
N GLY A 178 -5.98 -10.48 11.81
CA GLY A 178 -6.52 -9.96 13.06
C GLY A 178 -6.92 -8.51 12.87
N TYR A 179 -8.16 -8.14 13.25
CA TYR A 179 -8.65 -6.77 13.09
C TYR A 179 -7.73 -5.73 13.73
N GLY A 180 -7.30 -5.95 14.99
CA GLY A 180 -6.40 -5.03 15.69
C GLY A 180 -5.07 -4.84 14.98
N GLU A 181 -4.41 -5.93 14.54
CA GLU A 181 -3.14 -5.82 13.80
C GLU A 181 -3.29 -5.04 12.49
N VAL A 182 -4.34 -5.33 11.71
CA VAL A 182 -4.61 -4.65 10.44
C VAL A 182 -4.84 -3.16 10.66
N VAL A 183 -5.68 -2.81 11.65
CA VAL A 183 -6.00 -1.42 11.96
C VAL A 183 -4.78 -0.66 12.48
N ASP A 184 -4.07 -1.22 13.46
CA ASP A 184 -2.91 -0.56 14.07
C ASP A 184 -1.81 -0.32 13.03
N PHE A 185 -1.49 -1.35 12.23
CA PHE A 185 -0.47 -1.23 11.20
C PHE A 185 -0.87 -0.21 10.13
N TRP A 186 -2.02 -0.41 9.47
CA TRP A 186 -2.37 0.44 8.33
C TRP A 186 -2.74 1.85 8.72
N SER A 187 -3.32 2.09 9.91
CA SER A 187 -3.58 3.46 10.35
C SER A 187 -2.28 4.24 10.53
N ALA A 188 -1.22 3.61 11.07
CA ALA A 188 0.09 4.24 11.11
C ALA A 188 0.63 4.55 9.70
N ILE A 189 0.52 3.60 8.76
CA ILE A 189 0.98 3.77 7.38
C ILE A 189 0.19 4.87 6.65
N MET A 190 -1.14 4.88 6.74
CA MET A 190 -2.00 5.87 6.09
C MET A 190 -1.79 7.28 6.66
N SER A 191 -1.52 7.39 7.97
CA SER A 191 -1.10 8.64 8.60
C SER A 191 0.20 9.15 7.97
N ASP A 192 1.25 8.31 7.92
CA ASP A 192 2.53 8.68 7.35
C ASP A 192 2.41 9.07 5.86
N HIS A 193 1.64 8.30 5.08
CA HIS A 193 1.37 8.60 3.66
C HIS A 193 0.75 9.97 3.49
N SER A 194 -0.25 10.29 4.31
CA SER A 194 -0.95 11.56 4.25
C SER A 194 -0.02 12.73 4.60
N GLU A 195 0.86 12.57 5.61
CA GLU A 195 1.91 13.56 5.89
C GLU A 195 2.91 13.69 4.75
N LEU A 196 3.36 12.58 4.16
CA LEU A 196 4.27 12.60 3.02
C LEU A 196 3.66 13.34 1.83
N VAL A 197 2.38 13.10 1.52
CA VAL A 197 1.65 13.84 0.47
C VAL A 197 1.64 15.33 0.80
N ALA A 198 1.26 15.73 2.02
CA ALA A 198 1.23 17.14 2.43
C ALA A 198 2.59 17.84 2.24
N HIS A 199 3.70 17.15 2.54
CA HIS A 199 5.05 17.72 2.45
C HIS A 199 5.65 17.68 1.04
N LEU A 200 5.11 16.88 0.13
CA LEU A 200 5.58 16.77 -1.25
C LEU A 200 4.73 17.59 -2.23
N LEU A 201 3.56 18.07 -1.82
CA LEU A 201 2.77 19.05 -2.55
C LEU A 201 3.49 20.41 -2.59
N ASP A 202 3.28 21.16 -3.68
CA ASP A 202 3.75 22.54 -3.73
C ASP A 202 3.00 23.38 -2.69
N PRO A 203 3.65 24.32 -1.97
CA PRO A 203 2.99 25.16 -0.97
C PRO A 203 1.78 25.97 -1.48
N GLN A 204 1.61 26.12 -2.80
CA GLN A 204 0.44 26.73 -3.41
C GLN A 204 -0.80 25.83 -3.45
N GLU A 205 -0.65 24.51 -3.27
CA GLU A 205 -1.77 23.54 -3.22
C GLU A 205 -2.39 23.46 -1.82
N GLN A 206 -2.73 24.62 -1.23
CA GLN A 206 -3.11 24.74 0.18
C GLN A 206 -4.32 23.86 0.57
N GLU A 207 -5.32 23.75 -0.31
CA GLU A 207 -6.50 22.92 -0.06
C GLU A 207 -6.15 21.43 -0.01
N LEU A 208 -5.25 20.97 -0.89
CA LEU A 208 -4.80 19.58 -0.92
C LEU A 208 -3.89 19.26 0.29
N ILE A 209 -3.04 20.22 0.68
CA ILE A 209 -2.21 20.11 1.88
C ILE A 209 -3.09 19.97 3.12
N SER A 210 -4.12 20.81 3.26
CA SER A 210 -5.06 20.72 4.40
C SER A 210 -5.75 19.36 4.44
N GLN A 211 -6.29 18.90 3.31
CA GLN A 211 -6.97 17.59 3.23
C GLN A 211 -6.05 16.43 3.60
N ALA A 212 -4.78 16.48 3.17
CA ALA A 212 -3.79 15.48 3.52
C ALA A 212 -3.48 15.50 5.03
N LEU A 213 -3.31 16.68 5.64
CA LEU A 213 -3.06 16.78 7.09
C LEU A 213 -4.28 16.36 7.92
N ASP A 214 -5.49 16.68 7.49
CA ASP A 214 -6.74 16.24 8.13
C ASP A 214 -6.87 14.72 8.08
N SER A 215 -6.55 14.11 6.93
CA SER A 215 -6.51 12.65 6.77
C SER A 215 -5.49 12.01 7.71
N SER A 216 -4.29 12.59 7.84
CA SER A 216 -3.29 12.11 8.80
C SER A 216 -3.84 12.11 10.22
N ALA A 217 -4.44 13.22 10.67
CA ALA A 217 -5.00 13.34 12.01
C ALA A 217 -6.08 12.29 12.32
N VAL A 218 -6.92 11.94 11.33
CA VAL A 218 -7.91 10.87 11.46
C VAL A 218 -7.23 9.53 11.74
N PHE A 219 -6.25 9.14 10.94
CA PHE A 219 -5.58 7.84 11.10
C PHE A 219 -4.66 7.77 12.32
N GLN A 220 -4.05 8.89 12.73
CA GLN A 220 -3.39 8.98 14.03
C GLN A 220 -4.36 8.66 15.17
N GLY A 221 -5.60 9.15 15.09
CA GLY A 221 -6.66 8.87 16.06
C GLY A 221 -6.99 7.38 16.19
N PHE A 222 -6.91 6.62 15.10
CA PHE A 222 -7.10 5.16 15.12
C PHE A 222 -5.89 4.40 15.67
N ASN A 223 -4.68 4.95 15.56
CA ASN A 223 -3.42 4.31 15.96
C ASN A 223 -3.08 4.47 17.47
N LEU A 224 -3.95 5.08 18.29
CA LEU A 224 -3.60 5.52 19.66
C LEU A 224 -3.42 4.42 20.72
N GLY A 225 -3.21 3.15 20.34
CA GLY A 225 -2.89 2.05 21.28
C GLY A 225 -3.92 1.85 22.39
N ASN A 226 -5.10 2.49 22.27
CA ASN A 226 -6.10 2.55 23.30
C ASN A 226 -7.16 1.50 22.98
N HIS A 227 -6.78 0.23 23.17
CA HIS A 227 -7.68 -0.93 23.13
C HIS A 227 -8.86 -0.82 24.12
N ALA A 228 -8.93 0.26 24.91
CA ALA A 228 -10.02 0.59 25.83
C ALA A 228 -11.35 0.90 25.12
N ARG A 229 -11.33 1.23 23.81
CA ARG A 229 -12.55 1.37 23.01
C ARG A 229 -12.42 0.50 21.76
N PRO A 230 -13.42 -0.35 21.44
CA PRO A 230 -13.49 -0.95 20.12
C PRO A 230 -13.54 0.21 19.12
N LEU A 231 -12.54 0.31 18.25
CA LEU A 231 -12.63 1.18 17.09
C LEU A 231 -13.81 0.67 16.26
N PRO A 232 -14.81 1.50 15.95
CA PRO A 232 -15.97 1.03 15.20
C PRO A 232 -15.51 0.63 13.81
N GLY A 233 -15.77 -0.62 13.41
CA GLY A 233 -15.35 -1.13 12.10
C GLY A 233 -15.87 -0.25 10.97
N GLY A 234 -17.08 0.30 11.12
CA GLY A 234 -17.68 1.24 10.17
C GLY A 234 -16.96 2.58 10.05
N GLU A 235 -16.45 3.16 11.14
CA GLU A 235 -15.77 4.47 11.11
C GLU A 235 -14.44 4.38 10.35
N ILE A 236 -13.64 3.34 10.64
CA ILE A 236 -12.38 3.12 9.93
C ILE A 236 -12.65 2.81 8.46
N LEU A 237 -13.64 1.98 8.16
CA LEU A 237 -13.98 1.65 6.78
C LEU A 237 -14.33 2.91 5.97
N LEU A 238 -15.18 3.79 6.52
CA LEU A 238 -15.55 5.05 5.88
C LEU A 238 -14.32 5.96 5.68
N ALA A 239 -13.49 6.12 6.71
CA ALA A 239 -12.26 6.90 6.61
C ALA A 239 -11.28 6.35 5.57
N THR A 240 -11.16 5.02 5.44
CA THR A 240 -10.34 4.37 4.42
C THR A 240 -10.92 4.58 3.01
N GLU A 241 -12.24 4.56 2.86
CA GLU A 241 -12.91 4.84 1.58
C GLU A 241 -12.75 6.31 1.16
N GLU A 242 -12.87 7.25 2.10
CA GLU A 242 -12.61 8.68 1.86
C GLU A 242 -11.14 8.94 1.50
N LEU A 243 -10.20 8.31 2.22
CA LEU A 243 -8.78 8.39 1.88
C LEU A 243 -8.51 7.81 0.50
N LEU A 244 -9.14 6.69 0.14
CA LEU A 244 -9.00 6.08 -1.17
C LEU A 244 -9.39 7.06 -2.29
N ASP A 245 -10.54 7.73 -2.16
CA ASP A 245 -10.98 8.74 -3.12
C ASP A 245 -9.96 9.89 -3.22
N PHE A 246 -9.44 10.36 -2.09
CA PHE A 246 -8.40 11.40 -2.05
C PHE A 246 -7.12 10.96 -2.78
N VAL A 247 -6.57 9.79 -2.47
CA VAL A 247 -5.33 9.31 -3.11
C VAL A 247 -5.54 8.93 -4.57
N THR A 248 -6.74 8.51 -4.98
CA THR A 248 -7.09 8.34 -6.39
C THR A 248 -7.03 9.68 -7.14
N MET A 249 -7.61 10.74 -6.56
CA MET A 249 -7.56 12.08 -7.14
C MET A 249 -6.12 12.61 -7.22
N VAL A 250 -5.31 12.42 -6.17
CA VAL A 250 -3.89 12.80 -6.17
C VAL A 250 -3.11 12.04 -7.25
N ASP A 251 -3.29 10.71 -7.35
CA ASP A 251 -2.65 9.87 -8.36
C ASP A 251 -2.99 10.34 -9.79
N GLU A 252 -4.27 10.54 -10.09
CA GLU A 252 -4.71 11.01 -11.41
C GLU A 252 -4.25 12.44 -11.72
N GLY A 253 -4.26 13.32 -10.72
CA GLY A 253 -3.84 14.71 -10.86
C GLY A 253 -2.33 14.86 -11.07
N VAL A 254 -1.51 14.07 -10.36
CA VAL A 254 -0.06 14.02 -10.52
C VAL A 254 0.31 13.44 -11.89
N GLU A 255 -0.29 12.31 -12.28
CA GLU A 255 -0.04 11.68 -13.59
C GLU A 255 -0.43 12.62 -14.75
N ALA A 256 -1.52 13.38 -14.61
CA ALA A 256 -1.97 14.34 -15.61
C ALA A 256 -1.21 15.68 -15.60
N GLY A 257 -0.26 15.89 -14.67
CA GLY A 257 0.45 17.16 -14.51
C GLY A 257 -0.45 18.33 -14.09
N LYS A 258 -1.57 18.03 -13.41
CA LYS A 258 -2.57 19.01 -12.96
C LYS A 258 -2.39 19.45 -11.51
N ILE A 259 -1.62 18.71 -10.72
CA ILE A 259 -1.27 19.03 -9.33
C ILE A 259 0.20 19.44 -9.29
N LYS A 260 0.49 20.61 -8.72
CA LYS A 260 1.86 21.06 -8.50
C LYS A 260 2.45 20.29 -7.32
N SER A 261 3.50 19.52 -7.57
CA SER A 261 4.15 18.74 -6.53
C SER A 261 5.53 18.29 -6.98
N ILE A 262 6.28 17.74 -6.03
CA ILE A 262 7.46 16.91 -6.28
C ILE A 262 7.15 15.42 -6.08
N ILE A 263 5.87 15.05 -6.10
CA ILE A 263 5.41 13.66 -6.00
C ILE A 263 5.65 13.00 -7.36
N TYR A 264 6.49 11.97 -7.39
CA TYR A 264 6.66 11.15 -8.58
C TYR A 264 5.39 10.33 -8.84
N PRO A 265 4.92 10.17 -10.09
CA PRO A 265 3.69 9.42 -10.36
C PRO A 265 3.72 7.98 -9.83
N VAL A 266 4.89 7.32 -9.89
CA VAL A 266 5.07 5.98 -9.30
C VAL A 266 4.87 5.95 -7.79
N LEU A 267 5.19 7.04 -7.06
CA LEU A 267 4.91 7.17 -5.63
C LEU A 267 3.41 7.36 -5.39
N ALA A 268 2.74 8.23 -6.14
CA ALA A 268 1.29 8.41 -5.98
C ALA A 268 0.51 7.10 -6.22
N ALA A 269 0.87 6.37 -7.28
CA ALA A 269 0.30 5.06 -7.58
C ALA A 269 0.62 4.01 -6.50
N HIS A 270 1.77 4.14 -5.81
CA HIS A 270 2.18 3.27 -4.70
C HIS A 270 1.27 3.48 -3.49
N LEU A 271 1.12 4.72 -3.02
CA LEU A 271 0.22 5.06 -1.90
C LEU A 271 -1.22 4.59 -2.18
N HIS A 272 -1.68 4.76 -3.41
CA HIS A 272 -2.99 4.28 -3.84
C HIS A 272 -3.14 2.75 -3.75
N ARG A 273 -2.13 1.98 -4.20
CA ARG A 273 -2.15 0.50 -4.08
C ARG A 273 -2.17 0.03 -2.64
N GLU A 274 -1.42 0.69 -1.76
CA GLU A 274 -1.37 0.34 -0.34
C GLU A 274 -2.68 0.69 0.38
N THR A 275 -3.31 1.81 0.01
CA THR A 275 -4.66 2.16 0.50
C THR A 275 -5.70 1.12 0.06
N LEU A 276 -5.65 0.65 -1.18
CA LEU A 276 -6.50 -0.45 -1.66
C LEU A 276 -6.24 -1.76 -0.91
N LYS A 277 -4.97 -2.07 -0.61
CA LYS A 277 -4.60 -3.25 0.17
C LYS A 277 -5.17 -3.14 1.59
N PHE A 278 -5.08 -1.98 2.24
CA PHE A 278 -5.69 -1.77 3.54
C PHE A 278 -7.21 -2.01 3.49
N LEU A 279 -7.92 -1.43 2.52
CA LEU A 279 -9.36 -1.60 2.38
C LEU A 279 -9.76 -3.07 2.21
N ASP A 280 -9.02 -3.84 1.40
CA ASP A 280 -9.24 -5.28 1.23
C ASP A 280 -9.02 -6.04 2.53
N GLU A 281 -7.92 -5.79 3.22
CA GLU A 281 -7.58 -6.49 4.45
C GLU A 281 -8.57 -6.17 5.57
N LEU A 282 -8.98 -4.91 5.72
CA LEU A 282 -10.01 -4.49 6.65
C LEU A 282 -11.31 -5.26 6.40
N LYS A 283 -11.75 -5.39 5.14
CA LYS A 283 -12.94 -6.16 4.76
C LYS A 283 -12.82 -7.65 5.10
N ARG A 284 -11.62 -8.24 5.06
CA ARG A 284 -11.34 -9.65 5.39
C ARG A 284 -11.33 -9.95 6.88
N THR A 285 -11.09 -8.96 7.73
CA THR A 285 -11.16 -9.14 9.19
C THR A 285 -12.58 -9.46 9.69
N GLY A 286 -13.60 -9.24 8.84
CA GLY A 286 -15.00 -9.49 9.15
C GLY A 286 -15.65 -8.42 10.05
N ASN A 287 -14.88 -7.43 10.52
CA ASN A 287 -15.37 -6.39 11.41
C ASN A 287 -15.82 -5.15 10.60
N LYS A 288 -17.06 -5.21 10.09
CA LYS A 288 -17.64 -4.21 9.17
C LYS A 288 -18.63 -3.24 9.84
N THR A 289 -18.76 -3.30 11.16
CA THR A 289 -19.72 -2.50 11.95
C THR A 289 -19.04 -1.83 13.11
#